data_AF-A0A2V7UJG8-F1
#
_entry.id   AF-A0A2V7UJG8-F1
#
_cell.length_a   1.000
_cell.length_b   1.000
_cell.length_c   1.000
_cell.angle_alpha   90.00
_cell.angle_beta   90.00
_cell.angle_gamma   90.00
#
_symmetry.space_group_name_H-M   'P 1'
#
loop_
_entity.id
_entity.type
_entity.pdbx_description
1 polymer ?
#
loop_
_entity_poly.entity_id
_entity_poly.type
_entity_poly.pdbx_seq_one_letter_code
_entity_poly.pdbx_strand_id
1 'polypeptide(L)'
;MPACFPDEFPAVTTSSGNPLSYESPPKVTNSAKALETKAGPLDPDTMAGMLADLHPAAFGWALACCNRDRTFAAEVSQMAYLKILVGEARYAGRSSFKTWLFGVIRHTAAYERRRAWLTFSRLARFARQRPDPPPAAGPETETAWAHEEARLLGALAHLSRRQREVLHLVFYEGLTLADAAAVLSISIGAVRVHYARGKGRLRAHLSRRHPNE
;
A
#
# COMPACT_ATOMS: atom_id res chain seq x y z
N MET A 1 25.56 44.51 -34.42
CA MET A 1 25.89 45.38 -33.27
C MET A 1 24.63 46.11 -32.83
N PRO A 2 24.50 46.42 -31.53
CA PRO A 2 23.31 46.16 -30.71
C PRO A 2 22.53 47.42 -30.36
N ALA A 3 21.31 47.24 -29.82
CA ALA A 3 20.54 48.12 -28.92
C ALA A 3 19.05 47.76 -29.11
N CYS A 4 18.15 47.80 -28.14
CA CYS A 4 18.18 47.99 -26.71
C CYS A 4 16.77 47.54 -26.30
N PHE A 5 16.65 46.77 -25.22
CA PHE A 5 15.38 46.66 -24.51
C PHE A 5 14.97 48.06 -24.01
N PRO A 6 13.68 48.42 -24.06
CA PRO A 6 13.10 49.31 -23.08
C PRO A 6 12.38 48.48 -22.01
N ASP A 7 12.86 48.69 -20.79
CA ASP A 7 12.18 48.46 -19.52
C ASP A 7 10.82 49.19 -19.47
N GLU A 8 9.92 48.62 -18.67
CA GLU A 8 8.83 49.26 -17.89
C GLU A 8 7.50 48.48 -17.99
N PHE A 9 7.34 47.49 -17.11
CA PHE A 9 6.03 47.04 -16.63
C PHE A 9 5.88 47.48 -15.16
N PRO A 10 4.76 48.13 -14.79
CA PRO A 10 4.59 48.67 -13.45
C PRO A 10 4.38 47.57 -12.39
N ALA A 11 4.99 47.81 -11.23
CA ALA A 11 4.84 47.00 -10.04
C ALA A 11 3.40 47.08 -9.50
N VAL A 12 2.68 45.95 -9.49
CA VAL A 12 1.49 45.76 -8.66
C VAL A 12 1.89 44.89 -7.48
N THR A 13 2.00 45.53 -6.33
CA THR A 13 2.07 44.89 -5.02
C THR A 13 0.70 44.33 -4.65
N THR A 14 0.58 43.00 -4.59
CA THR A 14 -0.46 42.32 -3.83
C THR A 14 0.15 41.22 -2.98
N SER A 15 0.21 41.53 -1.69
CA SER A 15 0.26 40.58 -0.58
C SER A 15 -0.87 39.55 -0.71
N SER A 16 -0.57 38.27 -0.53
CA SER A 16 -1.36 37.27 0.21
C SER A 16 -1.10 35.84 -0.30
N GLY A 17 -0.71 34.96 0.63
CA GLY A 17 -1.09 33.55 0.62
C GLY A 17 -0.44 32.65 -0.43
N ASN A 18 0.70 32.05 -0.08
CA ASN A 18 1.25 30.87 -0.75
C ASN A 18 0.24 29.70 -0.69
N PRO A 19 -0.31 29.18 -1.81
CA PRO A 19 -1.12 27.98 -1.79
C PRO A 19 -0.30 26.80 -2.32
N LEU A 20 0.05 25.91 -1.39
CA LEU A 20 0.42 24.51 -1.64
C LEU A 20 1.65 24.30 -2.54
N SER A 21 2.82 24.71 -2.04
CA SER A 21 4.09 24.11 -2.40
C SER A 21 4.07 22.61 -2.06
N TYR A 22 3.87 21.75 -3.06
CA TYR A 22 4.19 20.33 -2.97
C TYR A 22 5.71 20.24 -2.87
N GLU A 23 6.24 20.30 -1.65
CA GLU A 23 7.58 19.81 -1.38
C GLU A 23 7.65 18.37 -1.89
N SER A 24 8.50 18.19 -2.89
CA SER A 24 8.82 16.87 -3.42
C SER A 24 9.10 15.95 -2.23
N PRO A 25 8.45 14.77 -2.13
CA PRO A 25 8.53 13.94 -0.94
C PRO A 25 10.01 13.73 -0.59
N PRO A 26 10.38 13.84 0.70
CA PRO A 26 11.78 13.72 1.10
C PRO A 26 12.31 12.44 0.49
N LYS A 27 13.50 12.52 -0.14
CA LYS A 27 14.23 11.32 -0.56
C LYS A 27 14.39 10.50 0.71
N VAL A 28 13.55 9.48 0.89
CA VAL A 28 13.68 8.52 1.98
C VAL A 28 14.93 7.74 1.62
N THR A 29 16.06 8.26 2.06
CA THR A 29 17.34 7.57 1.99
C THR A 29 17.13 6.27 2.72
N ASN A 30 17.34 5.19 1.99
CA ASN A 30 17.07 3.83 2.40
C ASN A 30 18.10 3.44 3.49
N SER A 31 17.95 3.95 4.71
CA SER A 31 18.90 3.78 5.82
C SER A 31 19.02 2.32 6.27
N ALA A 32 18.05 1.46 5.90
CA ALA A 32 18.09 0.03 6.17
C ALA A 32 18.99 -0.76 5.21
N LYS A 33 19.39 -0.17 4.07
CA LYS A 33 20.16 -0.89 3.04
C LYS A 33 21.62 -1.17 3.44
N ALA A 34 22.13 -0.51 4.49
CA ALA A 34 23.53 -0.59 4.88
C ALA A 34 23.87 -1.82 5.77
N LEU A 35 22.89 -2.51 6.36
CA LEU A 35 23.15 -3.62 7.29
C LEU A 35 22.99 -5.02 6.67
N GLU A 36 22.38 -5.16 5.49
CA GLU A 36 21.94 -6.48 4.98
C GLU A 36 22.90 -7.15 3.96
N THR A 37 24.12 -6.65 3.74
CA THR A 37 24.92 -7.08 2.56
C THR A 37 25.65 -8.42 2.72
N LYS A 38 25.66 -9.08 3.88
CA LYS A 38 26.18 -10.46 4.00
C LYS A 38 25.49 -11.19 5.15
N ALA A 39 24.49 -12.01 4.86
CA ALA A 39 23.96 -12.92 5.87
C ALA A 39 23.77 -14.31 5.26
N GLY A 40 24.35 -15.32 5.91
CA GLY A 40 23.94 -16.71 5.77
C GLY A 40 22.49 -16.89 6.24
N PRO A 41 22.07 -18.13 6.56
CA PRO A 41 20.75 -18.34 7.16
C PRO A 41 20.58 -17.42 8.38
N LEU A 42 19.55 -16.57 8.35
CA LEU A 42 19.20 -15.75 9.51
C LEU A 42 18.84 -16.68 10.67
N ASP A 43 19.41 -16.39 11.84
CA ASP A 43 19.08 -17.08 13.07
C ASP A 43 17.59 -16.88 13.45
N PRO A 44 16.88 -17.90 13.97
CA PRO A 44 15.45 -17.79 14.30
C PRO A 44 15.10 -16.68 15.28
N ASP A 45 15.95 -16.36 16.26
CA ASP A 45 15.66 -15.31 17.24
C ASP A 45 15.80 -13.92 16.62
N THR A 46 16.81 -13.76 15.76
CA THR A 46 16.98 -12.52 14.96
C THR A 46 15.78 -12.31 14.03
N MET A 47 15.31 -13.39 13.38
CA MET A 47 14.13 -13.38 12.53
C MET A 47 12.88 -12.93 13.30
N ALA A 48 12.67 -13.49 14.50
CA ALA A 48 11.53 -13.14 15.34
C ALA A 48 11.56 -11.66 15.76
N GLY A 49 12.74 -11.14 16.12
CA GLY A 49 12.93 -9.72 16.42
C GLY A 49 12.56 -8.81 15.23
N MET A 50 13.07 -9.12 14.03
CA MET A 50 12.74 -8.36 12.82
C MET A 50 11.25 -8.42 12.46
N LEU A 51 10.58 -9.55 12.70
CA LEU A 51 9.13 -9.68 12.51
C LEU A 51 8.35 -8.82 13.51
N ALA A 52 8.78 -8.76 14.77
CA ALA A 52 8.16 -7.93 15.79
C ALA A 52 8.29 -6.44 15.44
N ASP A 53 9.48 -6.00 15.04
CA ASP A 53 9.74 -4.60 14.65
C ASP A 53 8.93 -4.17 13.42
N LEU A 54 8.78 -5.08 12.45
CA LEU A 54 8.03 -4.82 11.23
C LEU A 54 6.52 -5.07 11.38
N HIS A 55 6.05 -5.56 12.53
CA HIS A 55 4.66 -5.99 12.71
C HIS A 55 3.63 -4.91 12.31
N PRO A 56 3.77 -3.62 12.71
CA PRO A 56 2.77 -2.60 12.34
C PRO A 56 2.65 -2.40 10.82
N ALA A 57 3.79 -2.37 10.12
CA ALA A 57 3.85 -2.22 8.68
C ALA A 57 3.34 -3.49 7.95
N ALA A 58 3.77 -4.66 8.42
CA ALA A 58 3.32 -5.95 7.91
C ALA A 58 1.80 -6.14 8.05
N PHE A 59 1.24 -5.78 9.20
CA PHE A 59 -0.20 -5.84 9.44
C PHE A 59 -0.96 -4.81 8.59
N GLY A 60 -0.44 -3.59 8.45
CA GLY A 60 -0.98 -2.58 7.53
C GLY A 60 -1.04 -3.08 6.08
N TRP A 61 0.02 -3.75 5.63
CA TRP A 61 0.07 -4.39 4.32
C TRP A 61 -0.89 -5.58 4.19
N ALA A 62 -1.02 -6.40 5.24
CA ALA A 62 -1.99 -7.49 5.28
C ALA A 62 -3.43 -6.97 5.14
N LEU A 63 -3.79 -5.88 5.83
CA LEU A 63 -5.09 -5.21 5.68
C LEU A 63 -5.32 -4.79 4.22
N ALA A 64 -4.33 -4.15 3.59
CA ALA A 64 -4.45 -3.76 2.18
C ALA A 64 -4.62 -4.97 1.25
N CYS A 65 -3.92 -6.07 1.53
CA CYS A 65 -4.07 -7.33 0.82
C CYS A 65 -5.43 -8.00 1.06
N CYS A 66 -6.06 -7.80 2.21
CA CYS A 66 -7.28 -8.47 2.66
C CYS A 66 -8.54 -7.60 2.55
N ASN A 67 -8.51 -6.56 1.72
CA ASN A 67 -9.63 -5.63 1.54
C ASN A 67 -10.11 -5.00 2.87
N ARG A 68 -9.15 -4.80 3.77
CA ARG A 68 -9.31 -4.26 5.14
C ARG A 68 -10.18 -5.10 6.08
N ASP A 69 -10.45 -6.36 5.74
CA ASP A 69 -10.97 -7.32 6.72
C ASP A 69 -9.89 -7.58 7.78
N ARG A 70 -10.16 -7.10 9.01
CA ARG A 70 -9.22 -7.11 10.11
C ARG A 70 -8.97 -8.52 10.64
N THR A 71 -10.02 -9.34 10.69
CA THR A 71 -9.95 -10.73 11.15
C THR A 71 -9.15 -11.55 10.16
N PHE A 72 -9.48 -11.44 8.87
CA PHE A 72 -8.77 -12.17 7.83
C PHE A 72 -7.31 -11.69 7.67
N ALA A 73 -7.03 -10.40 7.86
CA ALA A 73 -5.67 -9.88 7.87
C ALA A 73 -4.84 -10.41 9.06
N ALA A 74 -5.44 -10.56 10.24
CA ALA A 74 -4.78 -11.13 11.41
C ALA A 74 -4.39 -12.58 11.17
N GLU A 75 -5.32 -13.40 10.67
CA GLU A 75 -5.04 -14.79 10.31
C GLU A 75 -3.93 -14.89 9.25
N VAL A 76 -4.01 -14.12 8.18
CA VAL A 76 -2.99 -14.10 7.12
C VAL A 76 -1.61 -13.71 7.68
N SER A 77 -1.54 -12.73 8.58
CA SER A 77 -0.28 -12.29 9.18
C SER A 77 0.31 -13.38 10.06
N GLN A 78 -0.50 -14.01 10.90
CA GLN A 78 -0.08 -15.14 11.74
C GLN A 78 0.42 -16.32 10.89
N MET A 79 -0.33 -16.71 9.86
CA MET A 79 0.07 -17.78 8.94
C MET A 79 1.37 -17.44 8.20
N ALA A 80 1.54 -16.19 7.78
CA ALA A 80 2.79 -15.74 7.15
C ALA A 80 3.98 -15.87 8.11
N TYR A 81 3.83 -15.44 9.37
CA TYR A 81 4.89 -15.55 10.37
C TYR A 81 5.20 -17.01 10.72
N LEU A 82 4.19 -17.87 10.87
CA LEU A 82 4.39 -19.29 11.12
C LEU A 82 5.16 -19.97 9.98
N LYS A 83 4.82 -19.69 8.71
CA LYS A 83 5.57 -20.19 7.55
C LYS A 83 7.04 -19.78 7.59
N ILE A 84 7.32 -18.58 8.06
CA ILE A 84 8.68 -18.05 8.18
C ILE A 84 9.43 -18.77 9.29
N LEU A 85 8.85 -18.83 10.49
CA LEU A 85 9.49 -19.39 11.69
C LEU A 85 9.70 -20.91 11.59
N VAL A 86 8.79 -21.63 10.95
CA VAL A 86 8.91 -23.09 10.69
C VAL A 86 9.81 -23.37 9.46
N GLY A 87 10.25 -22.32 8.75
CA GLY A 87 11.21 -22.45 7.64
C GLY A 87 10.61 -22.91 6.31
N GLU A 88 9.28 -22.89 6.16
CA GLU A 88 8.59 -23.10 4.88
C GLU A 88 8.83 -21.93 3.92
N ALA A 89 8.94 -20.71 4.45
CA ALA A 89 9.31 -19.50 3.72
C ALA A 89 10.71 -19.05 4.14
N ARG A 90 11.69 -19.25 3.25
CA ARG A 90 13.11 -18.93 3.54
C ARG A 90 13.52 -17.59 2.94
N TYR A 91 14.17 -16.76 3.77
CA TYR A 91 14.82 -15.55 3.31
C TYR A 91 16.18 -15.87 2.70
N ALA A 92 16.40 -15.38 1.47
CA ALA A 92 17.61 -15.68 0.70
C ALA A 92 18.50 -14.45 0.43
N GLY A 93 18.25 -13.32 1.13
CA GLY A 93 19.07 -12.09 0.98
C GLY A 93 19.01 -11.41 -0.41
N ARG A 94 18.02 -11.75 -1.25
CA ARG A 94 17.89 -11.20 -2.62
C ARG A 94 17.22 -9.83 -2.70
N SER A 95 16.61 -9.39 -1.61
CA SER A 95 15.95 -8.10 -1.40
C SER A 95 16.06 -7.77 0.08
N SER A 96 15.63 -6.58 0.51
CA SER A 96 15.52 -6.34 1.95
C SER A 96 14.54 -7.29 2.62
N PHE A 97 14.70 -7.50 3.93
CA PHE A 97 13.80 -8.34 4.71
C PHE A 97 12.34 -7.87 4.63
N LYS A 98 12.11 -6.56 4.73
CA LYS A 98 10.78 -5.94 4.59
C LYS A 98 10.12 -6.27 3.24
N THR A 99 10.86 -6.14 2.15
CA THR A 99 10.38 -6.44 0.80
C THR A 99 10.00 -7.91 0.66
N TRP A 100 10.85 -8.80 1.15
CA TRP A 100 10.60 -10.23 1.12
C TRP A 100 9.37 -10.61 1.96
N LEU A 101 9.27 -10.11 3.20
CA LEU A 101 8.16 -10.34 4.12
C LEU A 101 6.82 -9.93 3.49
N PHE A 102 6.78 -8.76 2.85
CA PHE A 102 5.57 -8.28 2.18
C PHE A 102 5.16 -9.18 1.00
N GLY A 103 6.14 -9.75 0.31
CA GLY A 103 5.92 -10.82 -0.66
C GLY A 103 5.25 -12.03 -0.02
N VAL A 104 5.77 -12.55 1.10
CA VAL A 104 5.21 -13.72 1.80
C VAL A 104 3.76 -13.46 2.24
N ILE A 105 3.49 -12.30 2.83
CA ILE A 105 2.14 -11.89 3.25
C ILE A 105 1.18 -11.84 2.06
N ARG A 106 1.60 -11.22 0.97
CA ARG A 106 0.81 -11.13 -0.26
C ARG A 106 0.44 -12.50 -0.81
N HIS A 107 1.41 -13.40 -0.91
CA HIS A 107 1.20 -14.74 -1.45
C HIS A 107 0.26 -15.54 -0.53
N THR A 108 0.44 -15.42 0.79
CA THR A 108 -0.46 -16.05 1.78
C THR A 108 -1.89 -15.50 1.66
N ALA A 109 -2.08 -14.18 1.58
CA ALA A 109 -3.40 -13.58 1.38
C ALA A 109 -4.05 -13.97 0.04
N ALA A 110 -3.26 -14.17 -1.02
CA ALA A 110 -3.77 -14.60 -2.32
C ALA A 110 -4.20 -16.08 -2.29
N TYR A 111 -3.39 -16.92 -1.66
CA TYR A 111 -3.68 -18.34 -1.46
C TYR A 111 -4.96 -18.54 -0.62
N GLU A 112 -5.06 -17.87 0.54
CA GLU A 112 -6.20 -18.03 1.45
C GLU A 112 -7.51 -17.55 0.83
N ARG A 113 -7.52 -16.42 0.10
CA ARG A 113 -8.72 -16.02 -0.65
C ARG A 113 -9.11 -17.03 -1.72
N ARG A 114 -8.14 -17.59 -2.44
CA ARG A 114 -8.43 -18.59 -3.46
C ARG A 114 -9.04 -19.83 -2.80
N ARG A 115 -8.50 -20.25 -1.65
CA ARG A 115 -9.06 -21.33 -0.82
C ARG A 115 -10.49 -21.02 -0.39
N ALA A 116 -10.73 -19.86 0.22
CA ALA A 116 -12.04 -19.42 0.67
C ALA A 116 -13.06 -19.36 -0.49
N TRP A 117 -12.65 -18.81 -1.63
CA TRP A 117 -13.50 -18.76 -2.83
C TRP A 117 -13.80 -20.16 -3.39
N LEU A 118 -12.84 -21.08 -3.40
CA LEU A 118 -13.06 -22.47 -3.84
C LEU A 118 -13.99 -23.21 -2.87
N THR A 119 -13.82 -23.04 -1.56
CA THR A 119 -14.70 -23.62 -0.54
C THR A 119 -16.12 -23.06 -0.67
N PHE A 120 -16.26 -21.75 -0.80
CA PHE A 120 -17.56 -21.10 -1.01
C PHE A 120 -18.19 -21.53 -2.34
N SER A 121 -17.44 -21.61 -3.44
CA SER A 121 -17.96 -22.06 -4.74
C SER A 121 -18.42 -23.52 -4.70
N ARG A 122 -17.69 -24.39 -3.99
CA ARG A 122 -18.08 -25.78 -3.77
C ARG A 122 -19.35 -25.85 -2.92
N LEU A 123 -19.44 -25.07 -1.86
CA LEU A 123 -20.60 -25.02 -0.96
C LEU A 123 -21.83 -24.40 -1.66
N ALA A 124 -21.66 -23.33 -2.43
CA ALA A 124 -22.71 -22.70 -3.24
C ALA A 124 -23.20 -23.61 -4.39
N ARG A 125 -22.35 -24.53 -4.88
CA ARG A 125 -22.78 -25.62 -5.78
C ARG A 125 -23.73 -26.61 -5.09
N PHE A 126 -23.65 -26.76 -3.77
CA PHE A 126 -24.57 -27.55 -2.95
C PHE A 126 -25.76 -26.73 -2.43
N ALA A 127 -25.58 -25.43 -2.21
CA ALA A 127 -26.59 -24.53 -1.68
C ALA A 127 -27.10 -23.57 -2.77
N ARG A 128 -27.86 -24.06 -3.74
CA ARG A 128 -28.81 -23.20 -4.47
C ARG A 128 -29.98 -22.90 -3.53
N GLN A 129 -29.86 -21.85 -2.73
CA GLN A 129 -30.90 -20.98 -2.16
C GLN A 129 -30.40 -20.38 -0.83
N ARG A 130 -29.96 -19.12 -0.83
CA ARG A 130 -30.35 -18.08 0.15
C ARG A 130 -29.68 -16.73 -0.17
N PRO A 131 -30.31 -15.60 0.22
CA PRO A 131 -29.91 -14.26 -0.16
C PRO A 131 -28.81 -13.66 0.74
N ASP A 132 -28.22 -12.57 0.26
CA ASP A 132 -27.05 -11.87 0.79
C ASP A 132 -27.15 -11.41 2.25
N PRO A 133 -26.01 -11.35 2.98
CA PRO A 133 -25.96 -10.75 4.31
C PRO A 133 -26.10 -9.22 4.25
N PRO A 134 -26.77 -8.60 5.24
CA PRO A 134 -26.92 -7.15 5.31
C PRO A 134 -25.59 -6.46 5.66
N PRO A 135 -25.40 -5.19 5.28
CA PRO A 135 -24.23 -4.42 5.67
C PRO A 135 -24.24 -4.15 7.18
N ALA A 136 -23.11 -4.43 7.84
CA ALA A 136 -22.91 -4.03 9.23
C ALA A 136 -22.69 -2.52 9.31
N ALA A 137 -23.66 -1.81 9.90
CA ALA A 137 -23.51 -0.44 10.38
C ALA A 137 -23.25 -0.46 11.89
N GLY A 138 -22.25 0.30 12.35
CA GLY A 138 -21.91 0.47 13.76
C GLY A 138 -21.33 1.87 13.99
N PRO A 139 -21.44 2.41 15.22
CA PRO A 139 -21.90 3.77 15.46
C PRO A 139 -20.82 4.85 15.29
N GLU A 140 -21.34 6.02 14.91
CA GLU A 140 -20.64 7.25 14.56
C GLU A 140 -20.07 7.94 15.82
N THR A 141 -18.76 8.06 15.88
CA THR A 141 -18.08 9.16 16.59
C THR A 141 -17.26 9.90 15.53
N GLU A 142 -17.96 10.76 14.78
CA GLU A 142 -17.38 11.51 13.67
C GLU A 142 -16.45 12.61 14.18
N THR A 143 -15.18 12.27 14.27
CA THR A 143 -14.10 13.27 14.28
C THR A 143 -13.77 13.65 12.84
N ALA A 144 -13.25 14.87 12.62
CA ALA A 144 -12.80 15.30 11.29
C ALA A 144 -11.79 14.32 10.64
N TRP A 145 -11.01 13.60 11.45
CA TRP A 145 -10.11 12.55 11.00
C TRP A 145 -10.83 11.30 10.47
N ALA A 146 -11.90 10.86 11.13
CA ALA A 146 -12.71 9.72 10.68
C ALA A 146 -13.37 10.00 9.31
N HIS A 147 -13.83 11.23 9.11
CA HIS A 147 -14.34 11.71 7.82
C HIS A 147 -13.28 11.66 6.71
N GLU A 148 -12.09 12.19 6.97
CA GLU A 148 -11.00 12.19 5.98
C GLU A 148 -10.52 10.77 5.65
N GLU A 149 -10.45 9.89 6.64
CA GLU A 149 -10.12 8.48 6.44
C GLU A 149 -11.17 7.78 5.58
N ALA A 150 -12.46 7.98 5.88
CA ALA A 150 -13.56 7.43 5.08
C ALA A 150 -13.53 7.95 3.63
N ARG A 151 -13.21 9.23 3.42
CA ARG A 151 -13.04 9.82 2.08
C ARG A 151 -11.91 9.13 1.30
N LEU A 152 -10.76 8.94 1.92
CA LEU A 152 -9.62 8.27 1.31
C LEU A 152 -9.93 6.81 0.97
N LEU A 153 -10.56 6.08 1.91
CA LEU A 153 -10.97 4.68 1.70
C LEU A 153 -11.98 4.56 0.55
N GLY A 154 -12.94 5.47 0.46
CA GLY A 154 -13.90 5.54 -0.65
C GLY A 154 -13.22 5.82 -1.99
N ALA A 155 -12.26 6.74 -2.03
CA ALA A 155 -11.50 7.01 -3.25
C ALA A 155 -10.65 5.81 -3.69
N LEU A 156 -10.02 5.10 -2.74
CA LEU A 156 -9.25 3.88 -3.00
C LEU A 156 -10.13 2.75 -3.55
N ALA A 157 -11.40 2.64 -3.14
CA ALA A 157 -12.31 1.60 -3.63
C ALA A 157 -12.49 1.61 -5.15
N HIS A 158 -12.36 2.78 -5.80
CA HIS A 158 -12.44 2.93 -7.27
C HIS A 158 -11.18 2.50 -8.02
N LEU A 159 -10.07 2.24 -7.32
CA LEU A 159 -8.85 1.74 -7.93
C LEU A 159 -8.92 0.22 -8.06
N SER A 160 -8.35 -0.32 -9.13
CA SER A 160 -8.14 -1.78 -9.20
C SER A 160 -7.25 -2.23 -8.04
N ARG A 161 -7.42 -3.49 -7.61
CA ARG A 161 -6.61 -4.07 -6.52
C ARG A 161 -5.10 -3.85 -6.72
N ARG A 162 -4.59 -4.10 -7.94
CA ARG A 162 -3.17 -3.90 -8.27
C ARG A 162 -2.72 -2.44 -8.12
N GLN A 163 -3.57 -1.47 -8.47
CA GLN A 163 -3.25 -0.04 -8.30
C GLN A 163 -3.20 0.33 -6.81
N ARG A 164 -4.17 -0.12 -6.01
CA ARG A 164 -4.16 0.11 -4.55
C ARG A 164 -2.91 -0.47 -3.90
N GLU A 165 -2.55 -1.69 -4.27
CA GLU A 165 -1.38 -2.39 -3.76
C GLU A 165 -0.08 -1.66 -4.12
N VAL A 166 0.09 -1.22 -5.37
CA VAL A 166 1.26 -0.44 -5.78
C VAL A 166 1.34 0.90 -5.03
N LEU A 167 0.22 1.60 -4.86
CA LEU A 167 0.20 2.84 -4.09
C LEU A 167 0.53 2.60 -2.61
N HIS A 168 -0.03 1.57 -1.98
CA HIS A 168 0.31 1.25 -0.59
C HIS A 168 1.82 1.01 -0.43
N LEU A 169 2.39 0.14 -1.26
CA LEU A 169 3.81 -0.22 -1.16
C LEU A 169 4.73 0.98 -1.39
N VAL A 170 4.44 1.84 -2.36
CA VAL A 170 5.33 2.96 -2.69
C VAL A 170 5.09 4.16 -1.78
N PHE A 171 3.82 4.52 -1.54
CA PHE A 171 3.45 5.76 -0.86
C PHE A 171 3.41 5.61 0.66
N TYR A 172 2.85 4.50 1.17
CA TYR A 172 2.70 4.28 2.61
C TYR A 172 3.93 3.57 3.19
N GLU A 173 4.49 2.61 2.45
CA GLU A 173 5.59 1.78 2.96
C GLU A 173 6.98 2.26 2.53
N GLY A 174 7.05 3.26 1.65
CA GLY A 174 8.29 3.86 1.16
C GLY A 174 9.13 2.96 0.24
N LEU A 175 8.56 1.88 -0.32
CA LEU A 175 9.29 0.97 -1.18
C LEU A 175 9.59 1.61 -2.54
N THR A 176 10.74 1.24 -3.13
CA THR A 176 11.03 1.64 -4.50
C THR A 176 10.09 0.91 -5.46
N LEU A 177 9.94 1.43 -6.69
CA LEU A 177 9.16 0.75 -7.73
C LEU A 177 9.73 -0.64 -8.07
N ALA A 178 11.04 -0.84 -7.89
CA ALA A 178 11.69 -2.14 -8.09
C ALA A 178 11.33 -3.12 -6.95
N ASP A 179 11.37 -2.67 -5.69
CA ASP A 179 10.99 -3.50 -4.54
C ASP A 179 9.50 -3.84 -4.57
N ALA A 180 8.65 -2.88 -4.94
CA ALA A 180 7.22 -3.13 -5.15
C ALA A 180 6.98 -4.15 -6.28
N ALA A 181 7.79 -4.13 -7.35
CA ALA A 181 7.72 -5.13 -8.40
C ALA A 181 8.07 -6.54 -7.89
N ALA A 182 9.09 -6.63 -7.03
CA ALA A 182 9.47 -7.88 -6.37
C ALA A 182 8.36 -8.41 -5.44
N VAL A 183 7.77 -7.56 -4.60
CA VAL A 183 6.64 -7.93 -3.72
C VAL A 183 5.46 -8.45 -4.54
N LEU A 184 5.14 -7.77 -5.64
CA LEU A 184 3.95 -8.03 -6.45
C LEU A 184 4.14 -9.14 -7.48
N SER A 185 5.37 -9.63 -7.67
CA SER A 185 5.78 -10.60 -8.69
C SER A 185 5.35 -10.18 -10.10
N ILE A 186 5.61 -8.93 -10.49
CA ILE A 186 5.31 -8.38 -11.82
C ILE A 186 6.49 -7.56 -12.34
N SER A 187 6.50 -7.22 -13.65
CA SER A 187 7.57 -6.40 -14.22
C SER A 187 7.56 -4.97 -13.66
N ILE A 188 8.73 -4.35 -13.56
CA ILE A 188 8.86 -2.94 -13.14
C ILE A 188 8.08 -2.00 -14.07
N GLY A 189 7.98 -2.33 -15.36
CA GLY A 189 7.16 -1.59 -16.33
C GLY A 189 5.68 -1.63 -15.96
N ALA A 190 5.16 -2.81 -15.60
CA ALA A 190 3.78 -2.94 -15.14
C ALA A 190 3.54 -2.15 -13.84
N VAL A 191 4.49 -2.17 -12.89
CA VAL A 191 4.39 -1.36 -11.67
C VAL A 191 4.31 0.13 -11.99
N ARG A 192 5.17 0.65 -12.88
CA ARG A 192 5.13 2.06 -13.30
C ARG A 192 3.77 2.46 -13.88
N VAL A 193 3.21 1.62 -14.73
CA VAL A 193 1.87 1.85 -15.33
C VAL A 193 0.78 1.84 -14.25
N HIS A 194 0.80 0.86 -13.35
CA HIS A 194 -0.17 0.80 -12.25
C HIS A 194 -0.03 1.99 -11.29
N TYR A 195 1.19 2.41 -10.98
CA TYR A 195 1.47 3.56 -10.13
C TYR A 195 0.92 4.85 -10.77
N ALA A 196 1.28 5.12 -12.03
CA ALA A 196 0.83 6.32 -12.73
C ALA A 196 -0.71 6.37 -12.87
N ARG A 197 -1.34 5.25 -13.29
CA ARG A 197 -2.80 5.17 -13.41
C ARG A 197 -3.50 5.27 -12.06
N GLY A 198 -2.95 4.64 -11.01
CA GLY A 198 -3.46 4.71 -9.65
C GLY A 198 -3.44 6.14 -9.12
N LYS A 199 -2.29 6.81 -9.21
CA LYS A 199 -2.10 8.21 -8.79
C LYS A 199 -3.04 9.15 -9.54
N GLY A 200 -3.16 8.99 -10.87
CA GLY A 200 -4.06 9.80 -11.70
C GLY A 200 -5.54 9.62 -11.32
N ARG A 201 -5.99 8.38 -11.08
CA ARG A 201 -7.36 8.09 -10.64
C ARG A 201 -7.63 8.65 -9.24
N LEU A 202 -6.71 8.45 -8.31
CA LEU A 202 -6.85 8.96 -6.95
C LEU A 202 -6.97 10.49 -6.96
N ARG A 203 -6.12 11.17 -7.73
CA ARG A 203 -6.21 12.63 -7.94
C ARG A 203 -7.56 13.02 -8.51
N ALA A 204 -8.04 12.36 -9.57
CA ALA A 204 -9.34 12.68 -10.16
C ALA A 204 -10.51 12.51 -9.17
N HIS A 205 -10.50 11.47 -8.34
CA HIS A 205 -11.54 11.24 -7.33
C HIS A 205 -11.50 12.24 -6.19
N LEU A 206 -10.30 12.62 -5.73
CA LEU A 206 -10.13 13.63 -4.68
C LEU A 206 -10.48 15.03 -5.20
N SER A 207 -10.06 15.40 -6.42
CA SER A 207 -10.35 16.71 -7.02
C SER A 207 -11.81 16.91 -7.43
N ARG A 208 -12.51 15.87 -7.94
CA ARG A 208 -13.93 15.97 -8.33
C ARG A 208 -14.89 16.23 -7.17
N ARG A 209 -14.46 16.00 -5.93
CA ARG A 209 -15.24 16.25 -4.71
C ARG A 209 -14.76 17.48 -3.92
N HIS A 210 -13.79 18.23 -4.45
CA HIS A 210 -13.42 19.58 -3.99
C HIS A 210 -13.86 20.66 -5.01
N PRO A 211 -15.17 20.84 -5.33
CA PRO A 211 -15.60 22.10 -5.89
C PRO A 211 -15.71 23.13 -4.76
N ASN A 212 -14.79 24.09 -4.74
CA ASN A 212 -14.84 25.37 -4.02
C ASN A 212 -14.77 25.33 -2.48
N GLU A 213 -13.59 25.66 -1.95
CA GLU A 213 -13.51 26.78 -0.98
C GLU A 213 -13.33 28.08 -1.78
#